data_AF-A0A4R6F2L1-F1
#
_entry.id   AF-A0A4R6F2L1-F1
#
_cell.length_a   1.000
_cell.length_b   1.000
_cell.length_c   1.000
_cell.angle_alpha   90.00
_cell.angle_beta   90.00
_cell.angle_gamma   90.00
#
_symmetry.space_group_name_H-M   'P 1'
#
loop_
_entity.id
_entity.type
_entity.pdbx_description
1 polymer ?
#
loop_
_entity_poly.entity_id
_entity_poly.type
_entity_poly.pdbx_seq_one_letter_code
_entity_poly.pdbx_strand_id
1 'polypeptide(L)'
;MTHRFSWLRVAAAACVAGSALMAAPAHAGMFDDDQARQAILDLRAKTDSLSSQLSAAQRTILDQSNRLDQLNQQVATLRGQNEDMANQLSALQKQQKDYYTDLDGRLKKYEPQQQTVDGVQGEVQPGETDAFNTASQQFRSGDFKNAAASFRAFISKYPQSPYQPTAQYWLGNALYALRDYKGSTATWQGVVKNYPQHPRAPEALLAIANNQLEQGQKAAARKTLEQIVAQYGNSDVAQSAQSKLSQIK
;
A
#
# COMPACT_ATOMS: atom_id res chain seq x y z
N MET A 1 -19.82 -46.75 142.57
CA MET A 1 -19.87 -45.80 143.71
C MET A 1 -19.61 -44.42 143.13
N THR A 2 -20.49 -43.43 143.04
CA THR A 2 -21.73 -43.05 143.75
C THR A 2 -22.51 -42.01 142.90
N HIS A 3 -23.84 -42.18 142.83
CA HIS A 3 -24.98 -41.22 142.76
C HIS A 3 -24.70 -39.68 142.75
N ARG A 4 -25.49 -38.73 142.21
CA ARG A 4 -26.92 -38.58 141.80
C ARG A 4 -27.18 -37.10 141.35
N PHE A 5 -28.40 -36.81 140.84
CA PHE A 5 -29.11 -35.50 140.65
C PHE A 5 -28.76 -34.65 139.41
N SER A 6 -29.69 -34.06 138.65
CA SER A 6 -31.15 -34.10 138.56
C SER A 6 -31.57 -33.30 137.33
N TRP A 7 -32.51 -33.83 136.57
CA TRP A 7 -33.28 -33.09 135.56
C TRP A 7 -34.16 -32.03 136.25
N LEU A 8 -34.72 -31.11 135.45
CA LEU A 8 -35.77 -30.13 135.81
C LEU A 8 -35.30 -28.74 136.26
N ARG A 9 -34.69 -28.02 135.33
CA ARG A 9 -35.14 -26.65 134.95
C ARG A 9 -35.20 -26.53 133.43
N VAL A 10 -35.99 -27.42 132.83
CA VAL A 10 -36.71 -27.13 131.58
C VAL A 10 -37.73 -26.03 131.91
N ALA A 11 -38.02 -25.16 130.93
CA ALA A 11 -39.16 -24.23 130.91
C ALA A 11 -39.02 -22.87 131.63
N ALA A 12 -37.98 -22.11 131.29
CA ALA A 12 -38.15 -20.66 131.05
C ALA A 12 -37.76 -20.41 129.58
N ALA A 13 -38.64 -20.78 128.65
CA ALA A 13 -39.61 -19.83 128.09
C ALA A 13 -38.87 -18.78 127.22
N ALA A 14 -38.34 -19.15 126.05
CA ALA A 14 -39.13 -19.38 124.83
C ALA A 14 -39.92 -18.16 124.30
N CYS A 15 -39.44 -16.92 124.51
CA CYS A 15 -40.02 -15.71 123.88
C CYS A 15 -39.02 -14.62 123.41
N VAL A 16 -37.74 -14.93 123.23
CA VAL A 16 -36.88 -14.16 122.27
C VAL A 16 -36.22 -15.14 121.31
N ALA A 17 -37.04 -16.06 120.82
CA ALA A 17 -36.78 -16.91 119.66
C ALA A 17 -37.31 -16.21 118.39
N GLY A 18 -36.96 -14.94 118.17
CA GLY A 18 -37.53 -14.11 117.09
C GLY A 18 -36.56 -13.61 116.03
N SER A 19 -35.37 -13.11 116.40
CA SER A 19 -34.59 -12.31 115.44
C SER A 19 -33.17 -12.03 115.92
N ALA A 20 -32.32 -13.06 116.01
CA ALA A 20 -30.85 -12.90 115.99
C ALA A 20 -30.09 -14.18 115.61
N LEU A 21 -30.77 -15.23 115.14
CA LEU A 21 -30.14 -16.23 114.28
C LEU A 21 -30.09 -15.63 112.88
N MET A 22 -28.88 -15.48 112.33
CA MET A 22 -28.46 -15.06 110.97
C MET A 22 -27.50 -13.86 110.96
N ALA A 23 -26.48 -13.87 111.83
CA ALA A 23 -25.21 -13.25 111.45
C ALA A 23 -24.41 -14.30 110.66
N ALA A 24 -24.78 -14.48 109.38
CA ALA A 24 -23.89 -15.15 108.45
C ALA A 24 -22.58 -14.37 108.43
N PRO A 25 -21.39 -15.01 108.52
CA PRO A 25 -20.18 -14.32 108.16
C PRO A 25 -20.40 -13.82 106.73
N ALA A 26 -20.28 -12.50 106.55
CA ALA A 26 -20.22 -11.90 105.24
C ALA A 26 -19.00 -12.50 104.54
N HIS A 27 -19.26 -13.57 103.79
CA HIS A 27 -18.30 -14.13 102.86
C HIS A 27 -18.18 -13.10 101.75
N ALA A 28 -17.20 -12.21 101.89
CA ALA A 28 -16.67 -11.46 100.76
C ALA A 28 -16.19 -12.52 99.76
N GLY A 29 -16.98 -12.75 98.71
CA GLY A 29 -16.69 -13.72 97.68
C GLY A 29 -15.41 -13.35 96.95
N MET A 30 -14.30 -13.96 97.37
CA MET A 30 -13.00 -13.97 96.69
C MET A 30 -13.03 -14.82 95.38
N PHE A 31 -14.21 -15.11 94.83
CA PHE A 31 -14.42 -16.09 93.77
C PHE A 31 -14.91 -15.51 92.41
N ASP A 32 -15.25 -14.22 92.32
CA ASP A 32 -15.53 -13.54 91.03
C ASP A 32 -14.25 -12.99 90.36
N ASP A 33 -13.19 -12.77 91.14
CA ASP A 33 -11.94 -12.14 90.66
C ASP A 33 -11.13 -13.10 89.76
N ASP A 34 -11.13 -14.40 90.05
CA ASP A 34 -10.39 -15.39 89.24
C ASP A 34 -11.01 -15.60 87.85
N GLN A 35 -12.35 -15.62 87.75
CA GLN A 35 -13.05 -15.73 86.45
C GLN A 35 -12.90 -14.43 85.64
N ALA A 36 -13.00 -13.27 86.29
CA ALA A 36 -12.73 -11.98 85.67
C ALA A 36 -11.28 -11.89 85.16
N ARG A 37 -10.31 -12.39 85.92
CA ARG A 37 -8.90 -12.46 85.54
C ARG A 37 -8.68 -13.37 84.32
N GLN A 38 -9.33 -14.53 84.27
CA GLN A 38 -9.28 -15.42 83.10
C GLN A 38 -9.88 -14.77 81.85
N ALA A 39 -11.03 -14.09 81.98
CA ALA A 39 -11.64 -13.38 80.87
C ALA A 39 -10.75 -12.25 80.32
N ILE A 40 -10.07 -11.51 81.21
CA ILE A 40 -9.10 -10.47 80.83
C ILE A 40 -7.91 -11.06 80.07
N LEU A 41 -7.40 -12.22 80.51
CA LEU A 41 -6.30 -12.91 79.83
C LEU A 41 -6.71 -13.42 78.44
N ASP A 42 -7.90 -13.99 78.29
CA ASP A 42 -8.43 -14.43 76.99
C ASP A 42 -8.69 -13.25 76.04
N LEU A 43 -9.25 -12.14 76.56
CA LEU A 43 -9.39 -10.89 75.81
C LEU A 43 -8.05 -10.34 75.34
N ARG A 44 -7.01 -10.41 76.18
CA ARG A 44 -5.65 -10.00 75.82
C ARG A 44 -5.07 -10.90 74.74
N ALA A 45 -5.20 -12.22 74.87
CA ALA A 45 -4.76 -13.17 73.85
C ALA A 45 -5.49 -12.96 72.50
N LYS A 46 -6.80 -12.70 72.54
CA LYS A 46 -7.58 -12.33 71.35
C LYS A 46 -7.14 -10.99 70.76
N THR A 47 -6.83 -10.01 71.59
CA THR A 47 -6.32 -8.70 71.15
C THR A 47 -4.94 -8.83 70.52
N ASP A 48 -4.04 -9.63 71.09
CA ASP A 48 -2.71 -9.91 70.54
C ASP A 48 -2.82 -10.70 69.21
N SER A 49 -3.73 -11.68 69.14
CA SER A 49 -4.05 -12.39 67.89
C SER A 49 -4.59 -11.45 66.81
N LEU A 50 -5.57 -10.61 67.14
CA LEU A 50 -6.12 -9.60 66.22
C LEU A 50 -5.06 -8.60 65.76
N SER A 51 -4.19 -8.15 66.68
CA SER A 51 -3.05 -7.28 66.36
C SER A 51 -2.11 -7.95 65.36
N SER A 52 -1.75 -9.21 65.59
CA SER A 52 -0.88 -9.98 64.70
C SER A 52 -1.50 -10.21 63.31
N GLN A 53 -2.82 -10.50 63.26
CA GLN A 53 -3.58 -10.65 62.03
C GLN A 53 -3.67 -9.34 61.26
N LEU A 54 -3.89 -8.21 61.95
CA LEU A 54 -3.89 -6.88 61.33
C LEU A 54 -2.53 -6.54 60.74
N SER A 55 -1.43 -6.81 61.46
CA SER A 55 -0.08 -6.60 60.94
C SER A 55 0.27 -7.54 59.77
N ALA A 56 -0.29 -8.76 59.72
CA ALA A 56 -0.16 -9.66 58.58
C ALA A 56 -0.98 -9.21 57.37
N ALA A 57 -2.21 -8.73 57.61
CA ALA A 57 -3.07 -8.15 56.58
C ALA A 57 -2.46 -6.88 55.98
N GLN A 58 -1.89 -5.99 56.80
CA GLN A 58 -1.16 -4.80 56.34
C GLN A 58 0.02 -5.16 55.41
N ARG A 59 0.82 -6.17 55.78
CA ARG A 59 1.92 -6.66 54.92
C ARG A 59 1.41 -7.23 53.60
N THR A 60 0.28 -7.94 53.62
CA THR A 60 -0.33 -8.51 52.41
C THR A 60 -0.87 -7.42 51.48
N ILE A 61 -1.51 -6.38 52.03
CA ILE A 61 -1.99 -5.23 51.24
C ILE A 61 -0.82 -4.51 50.57
N LEU A 62 0.31 -4.34 51.27
CA LEU A 62 1.51 -3.74 50.68
C LEU A 62 2.09 -4.60 49.53
N ASP A 63 2.17 -5.93 49.71
CA ASP A 63 2.61 -6.83 48.62
C ASP A 63 1.67 -6.77 47.41
N GLN A 64 0.36 -6.76 47.65
CA GLN A 64 -0.64 -6.61 46.60
C GLN A 64 -0.54 -5.25 45.89
N SER A 65 -0.30 -4.17 46.62
CA SER A 65 -0.07 -2.84 46.05
C SER A 65 1.13 -2.85 45.11
N ASN A 66 2.25 -3.43 45.56
CA ASN A 66 3.46 -3.53 44.74
C ASN A 66 3.23 -4.37 43.47
N ARG A 67 2.45 -5.46 43.56
CA ARG A 67 2.08 -6.27 42.38
C ARG A 67 1.16 -5.51 41.42
N LEU A 68 0.22 -4.71 41.92
CA LEU A 68 -0.63 -3.85 41.09
C LEU A 68 0.21 -2.82 40.34
N ASP A 69 1.20 -2.22 40.99
CA ASP A 69 2.12 -1.27 40.35
C ASP A 69 2.96 -1.96 39.26
N GLN A 70 3.48 -3.16 39.52
CA GLN A 70 4.20 -3.96 38.51
C GLN A 70 3.32 -4.32 37.31
N LEU A 71 2.08 -4.76 37.56
CA LEU A 71 1.14 -5.07 36.48
C LEU A 71 0.79 -3.82 35.66
N ASN A 72 0.59 -2.68 36.31
CA ASN A 72 0.31 -1.42 35.63
C ASN A 72 1.50 -1.00 34.73
N GLN A 73 2.74 -1.17 35.20
CA GLN A 73 3.93 -0.95 34.39
C GLN A 73 3.99 -1.89 33.19
N GLN A 74 3.72 -3.19 33.38
CA GLN A 74 3.70 -4.16 32.27
C GLN A 74 2.61 -3.84 31.24
N VAL A 75 1.41 -3.44 31.67
CA VAL A 75 0.32 -3.02 30.78
C VAL A 75 0.74 -1.78 29.98
N ALA A 76 1.43 -0.82 30.59
CA ALA A 76 1.96 0.34 29.87
C ALA A 76 3.00 -0.06 28.82
N THR A 77 3.93 -0.96 29.16
CA THR A 77 4.93 -1.49 28.22
C THR A 77 4.27 -2.23 27.05
N LEU A 78 3.32 -3.13 27.33
CA LEU A 78 2.60 -3.88 26.30
C LEU A 78 1.78 -2.96 25.38
N ARG A 79 1.18 -1.89 25.91
CA ARG A 79 0.51 -0.87 25.08
C ARG A 79 1.50 -0.18 24.14
N GLY A 80 2.66 0.22 24.65
CA GLY A 80 3.73 0.79 23.81
C GLY A 80 4.18 -0.18 22.71
N GLN A 81 4.42 -1.45 23.04
CA GLN A 81 4.78 -2.48 22.05
C GLN A 81 3.69 -2.70 20.99
N ASN A 82 2.41 -2.65 21.39
CA ASN A 82 1.29 -2.74 20.45
C ASN A 82 1.22 -1.52 19.52
N GLU A 83 1.48 -0.32 20.03
CA GLU A 83 1.56 0.90 19.21
C GLU A 83 2.71 0.83 18.22
N ASP A 84 3.90 0.40 18.66
CA ASP A 84 5.06 0.20 17.79
C ASP A 84 4.77 -0.83 16.70
N MET A 85 4.14 -1.96 17.05
CA MET A 85 3.79 -3.00 16.08
C MET A 85 2.72 -2.52 15.09
N ALA A 86 1.73 -1.74 15.55
CA ALA A 86 0.73 -1.12 14.67
C ALA A 86 1.38 -0.14 13.68
N ASN A 87 2.34 0.67 14.14
CA ASN A 87 3.11 1.58 13.29
C ASN A 87 3.95 0.83 12.27
N GLN A 88 4.63 -0.24 12.67
CA GLN A 88 5.41 -1.10 11.77
C GLN A 88 4.53 -1.76 10.71
N LEU A 89 3.36 -2.28 11.08
CA LEU A 89 2.39 -2.86 10.14
C LEU A 89 1.91 -1.82 9.13
N SER A 90 1.56 -0.62 9.59
CA SER A 90 1.16 0.49 8.71
C SER A 90 2.27 0.89 7.74
N ALA A 91 3.51 1.01 8.23
CA ALA A 91 4.67 1.30 7.40
C ALA A 91 4.92 0.20 6.34
N LEU A 92 4.82 -1.07 6.74
CA LEU A 92 5.01 -2.21 5.85
C LEU A 92 3.92 -2.28 4.78
N GLN A 93 2.66 -2.06 5.15
CA GLN A 93 1.54 -2.01 4.19
C GLN A 93 1.72 -0.87 3.19
N LYS A 94 2.15 0.30 3.65
CA LYS A 94 2.46 1.44 2.77
C LYS A 94 3.58 1.10 1.81
N GLN A 95 4.70 0.57 2.31
CA GLN A 95 5.84 0.17 1.48
C GLN A 95 5.44 -0.90 0.45
N GLN A 96 4.62 -1.88 0.84
CA GLN A 96 4.11 -2.90 -0.07
C GLN A 96 3.28 -2.27 -1.19
N LYS A 97 2.35 -1.37 -0.85
CA LYS A 97 1.53 -0.64 -1.84
C LYS A 97 2.41 0.17 -2.79
N ASP A 98 3.38 0.91 -2.26
CA ASP A 98 4.30 1.72 -3.06
C ASP A 98 5.08 0.83 -4.05
N TYR A 99 5.58 -0.33 -3.61
CA TYR A 99 6.25 -1.30 -4.47
C TYR A 99 5.34 -1.84 -5.58
N TYR A 100 4.08 -2.20 -5.26
CA TYR A 100 3.12 -2.64 -6.28
C TYR A 100 2.83 -1.56 -7.31
N THR A 101 2.67 -0.31 -6.88
CA THR A 101 2.44 0.81 -7.81
C THR A 101 3.65 1.13 -8.68
N ASP A 102 4.87 1.04 -8.15
CA ASP A 102 6.09 1.18 -8.94
C ASP A 102 6.20 0.05 -9.98
N LEU A 103 5.98 -1.20 -9.55
CA LEU A 103 6.06 -2.35 -10.42
C LEU A 103 5.03 -2.28 -11.56
N ASP A 104 3.78 -1.93 -11.27
CA ASP A 104 2.72 -1.70 -12.28
C ASP A 104 3.13 -0.60 -13.27
N GLY A 105 3.63 0.53 -12.76
CA GLY A 105 4.09 1.64 -13.61
C GLY A 105 5.26 1.24 -14.51
N ARG A 106 6.16 0.37 -14.03
CA ARG A 106 7.28 -0.15 -14.83
C ARG A 106 6.83 -1.20 -15.83
N LEU A 107 5.94 -2.11 -15.45
CA LEU A 107 5.38 -3.14 -16.33
C LEU A 107 4.63 -2.53 -17.51
N LYS A 108 3.81 -1.50 -17.27
CA LYS A 108 3.08 -0.77 -18.32
C LYS A 108 3.95 -0.19 -19.43
N LYS A 109 5.23 0.10 -19.17
CA LYS A 109 6.18 0.55 -20.19
C LYS A 109 6.63 -0.57 -21.14
N TYR A 110 6.49 -1.81 -20.69
CA TYR A 110 6.83 -3.03 -21.43
C TYR A 110 5.58 -3.78 -21.94
N GLU A 111 4.39 -3.26 -21.66
CA GLU A 111 3.16 -3.78 -22.25
C GLU A 111 2.91 -3.08 -23.59
N PRO A 112 2.58 -3.83 -24.65
CA PRO A 112 2.12 -3.23 -25.89
C PRO A 112 0.84 -2.42 -25.67
N GLN A 113 0.74 -1.25 -26.30
CA GLN A 113 -0.38 -0.34 -26.13
C GLN A 113 -1.13 -0.14 -27.43
N GLN A 114 -2.46 -0.19 -27.37
CA GLN A 114 -3.31 0.21 -28.50
C GLN A 114 -3.22 1.71 -28.70
N GLN A 115 -2.69 2.14 -29.83
CA GLN A 115 -2.55 3.56 -30.19
C GLN A 115 -3.00 3.81 -31.63
N THR A 116 -3.50 5.01 -31.87
CA THR A 116 -3.81 5.48 -33.22
C THR A 116 -2.69 6.40 -33.70
N VAL A 117 -1.98 5.99 -34.75
CA VAL A 117 -0.85 6.73 -35.32
C VAL A 117 -1.19 7.07 -36.76
N ASP A 118 -1.24 8.37 -37.10
CA ASP A 118 -1.56 8.86 -38.45
C ASP A 118 -2.83 8.22 -39.06
N GLY A 119 -3.81 7.90 -38.21
CA GLY A 119 -5.08 7.27 -38.61
C GLY A 119 -5.05 5.73 -38.66
N VAL A 120 -3.90 5.11 -38.39
CA VAL A 120 -3.77 3.65 -38.25
C VAL A 120 -3.91 3.26 -36.78
N GLN A 121 -4.93 2.47 -36.47
CA GLN A 121 -5.08 1.84 -35.16
C GLN A 121 -4.23 0.57 -35.13
N GLY A 122 -3.40 0.42 -34.10
CA GLY A 122 -2.60 -0.77 -33.93
C GLY A 122 -1.95 -0.87 -32.55
N GLU A 123 -1.40 -2.04 -32.30
CA GLU A 123 -0.65 -2.33 -31.10
C GLU A 123 0.81 -1.84 -31.27
N VAL A 124 1.21 -0.90 -30.43
CA VAL A 124 2.55 -0.32 -30.40
C VAL A 124 3.38 -1.06 -29.36
N GLN A 125 4.50 -1.64 -29.78
CA GLN A 125 5.38 -2.40 -28.90
C GLN A 125 6.26 -1.49 -28.02
N PRO A 126 6.77 -2.00 -26.89
CA PRO A 126 7.72 -1.26 -26.05
C PRO A 126 8.95 -0.79 -26.82
N GLY A 127 9.30 0.49 -26.66
CA GLY A 127 10.45 1.10 -27.34
C GLY A 127 10.27 1.30 -28.85
N GLU A 128 9.10 1.00 -29.42
CA GLU A 128 8.75 1.34 -30.79
C GLU A 128 8.70 2.86 -30.97
N THR A 129 7.93 3.55 -30.11
CA THR A 129 7.83 5.01 -30.11
C THR A 129 9.19 5.68 -29.99
N ASP A 130 10.07 5.21 -29.11
CA ASP A 130 11.41 5.76 -28.92
C ASP A 130 12.30 5.55 -30.15
N ALA A 131 12.24 4.37 -30.77
CA ALA A 131 12.98 4.08 -32.00
C ALA A 131 12.52 4.96 -33.16
N PHE A 132 11.20 5.14 -33.31
CA PHE A 132 10.63 6.03 -34.33
C PHE A 132 11.01 7.50 -34.09
N ASN A 133 10.92 7.96 -32.83
CA ASN A 133 11.28 9.32 -32.45
C ASN A 133 12.76 9.61 -32.68
N THR A 134 13.64 8.65 -32.37
CA THR A 134 15.08 8.75 -32.63
C THR A 134 15.36 8.92 -34.13
N ALA A 135 14.77 8.07 -34.97
CA ALA A 135 14.91 8.17 -36.42
C ALA A 135 14.37 9.51 -36.96
N SER A 136 13.22 9.96 -36.44
CA SER A 136 12.60 11.23 -36.79
C SER A 136 13.44 12.44 -36.37
N GLN A 137 14.07 12.38 -35.20
CA GLN A 137 14.97 13.43 -34.73
C GLN A 137 16.22 13.53 -35.62
N GLN A 138 16.84 12.39 -35.96
CA GLN A 138 17.96 12.35 -36.89
C GLN A 138 17.59 12.98 -38.23
N PHE A 139 16.42 12.62 -38.77
CA PHE A 139 15.92 13.21 -40.01
C PHE A 139 15.75 14.72 -39.91
N ARG A 140 15.09 15.20 -38.84
CA ARG A 140 14.87 16.64 -38.58
C ARG A 140 16.17 17.42 -38.39
N SER A 141 17.21 16.79 -37.85
CA SER A 141 18.54 17.39 -37.70
C SER A 141 19.37 17.40 -38.99
N GLY A 142 18.86 16.82 -40.08
CA GLY A 142 19.57 16.71 -41.36
C GLY A 142 20.55 15.54 -41.45
N ASP A 143 20.64 14.71 -40.41
CA ASP A 143 21.44 13.48 -40.40
C ASP A 143 20.71 12.36 -41.15
N PHE A 144 20.57 12.54 -42.46
CA PHE A 144 19.80 11.62 -43.31
C PHE A 144 20.41 10.22 -43.39
N LYS A 145 21.73 10.10 -43.23
CA LYS A 145 22.43 8.81 -43.24
C LYS A 145 22.03 7.96 -42.04
N ASN A 146 22.11 8.52 -40.83
CA ASN A 146 21.70 7.80 -39.64
C ASN A 146 20.17 7.63 -39.59
N ALA A 147 19.41 8.64 -40.00
CA ALA A 147 17.95 8.52 -40.11
C ALA A 147 17.52 7.35 -41.00
N ALA A 148 18.13 7.21 -42.19
CA ALA A 148 17.82 6.10 -43.09
C ALA A 148 18.19 4.74 -42.49
N ALA A 149 19.29 4.64 -41.73
CA ALA A 149 19.65 3.42 -41.01
C ALA A 149 18.64 3.10 -39.91
N SER A 150 18.28 4.08 -39.08
CA SER A 150 17.32 3.94 -37.97
C SER A 150 15.92 3.59 -38.47
N PHE A 151 15.42 4.22 -39.54
CA PHE A 151 14.12 3.86 -40.11
C PHE A 151 14.11 2.46 -40.70
N ARG A 152 15.18 2.02 -41.38
CA ARG A 152 15.28 0.63 -41.85
C ARG A 152 15.25 -0.37 -40.69
N ALA A 153 16.00 -0.09 -39.63
CA ALA A 153 15.99 -0.91 -38.43
C ALA A 153 14.59 -0.96 -37.79
N PHE A 154 13.91 0.19 -37.69
CA PHE A 154 12.54 0.29 -37.21
C PHE A 154 11.58 -0.57 -38.02
N ILE A 155 11.58 -0.40 -39.35
CA ILE A 155 10.69 -1.12 -40.27
C ILE A 155 10.90 -2.64 -40.18
N SER A 156 12.15 -3.08 -40.03
CA SER A 156 12.47 -4.51 -39.88
C SER A 156 12.12 -5.06 -38.51
N LYS A 157 12.29 -4.27 -37.44
CA LYS A 157 12.08 -4.71 -36.06
C LYS A 157 10.60 -4.75 -35.69
N TYR A 158 9.81 -3.81 -36.20
CA TYR A 158 8.40 -3.65 -35.86
C TYR A 158 7.49 -3.79 -37.10
N PRO A 159 7.42 -4.96 -37.76
CA PRO A 159 6.70 -5.14 -39.03
C PRO A 159 5.18 -4.89 -38.95
N GLN A 160 4.58 -4.98 -37.76
CA GLN A 160 3.15 -4.77 -37.52
C GLN A 160 2.84 -3.40 -36.91
N SER A 161 3.85 -2.55 -36.71
CA SER A 161 3.71 -1.24 -36.10
C SER A 161 2.73 -0.34 -36.88
N PRO A 162 1.82 0.40 -36.22
CA PRO A 162 1.00 1.40 -36.89
C PRO A 162 1.83 2.56 -37.49
N TYR A 163 3.06 2.81 -37.02
CA TYR A 163 4.00 3.74 -37.65
C TYR A 163 4.59 3.26 -39.00
N GLN A 164 4.34 2.03 -39.43
CA GLN A 164 4.98 1.45 -40.63
C GLN A 164 4.86 2.33 -41.89
N PRO A 165 3.66 2.81 -42.29
CA PRO A 165 3.52 3.62 -43.49
C PRO A 165 4.32 4.93 -43.38
N THR A 166 4.30 5.54 -42.20
CA THR A 166 4.98 6.81 -41.93
C THR A 166 6.50 6.61 -41.86
N ALA A 167 6.99 5.53 -41.25
CA ALA A 167 8.42 5.20 -41.20
C ALA A 167 8.99 4.93 -42.59
N GLN A 168 8.26 4.17 -43.44
CA GLN A 168 8.65 3.94 -44.82
C GLN A 168 8.63 5.24 -45.65
N TYR A 169 7.64 6.10 -45.43
CA TYR A 169 7.59 7.40 -46.08
C TYR A 169 8.81 8.26 -45.74
N TRP A 170 9.17 8.37 -44.46
CA TRP A 170 10.35 9.15 -44.03
C TRP A 170 11.68 8.50 -44.43
N LEU A 171 11.76 7.17 -44.47
CA LEU A 171 12.90 6.48 -45.07
C LEU A 171 13.08 6.88 -46.53
N GLY A 172 12.01 6.89 -47.33
CA GLY A 172 12.07 7.33 -48.71
C GLY A 172 12.57 8.77 -48.85
N ASN A 173 12.14 9.68 -47.97
CA ASN A 173 12.62 11.06 -47.92
C ASN A 173 14.11 11.15 -47.53
N ALA A 174 14.55 10.38 -46.54
CA ALA A 174 15.96 10.33 -46.14
C ALA A 174 16.85 9.82 -47.28
N LEU A 175 16.41 8.79 -48.00
CA LEU A 175 17.13 8.26 -49.16
C LEU A 175 17.19 9.24 -50.32
N TYR A 176 16.09 9.96 -50.56
CA TYR A 176 16.06 11.04 -51.54
C TYR A 176 17.07 12.13 -51.20
N ALA A 177 17.15 12.57 -49.94
CA ALA A 177 18.12 13.57 -49.49
C ALA A 177 19.58 13.08 -49.64
N LEU A 178 19.81 11.78 -49.56
CA LEU A 178 21.09 11.12 -49.84
C LEU A 178 21.35 10.88 -51.34
N ARG A 179 20.47 11.36 -52.23
CA ARG A 179 20.48 11.13 -53.68
C ARG A 179 20.37 9.66 -54.09
N ASP A 180 19.94 8.77 -53.20
CA ASP A 180 19.55 7.41 -53.53
C ASP A 180 18.12 7.41 -54.08
N TYR A 181 17.98 7.96 -55.29
CA TYR A 181 16.70 8.12 -55.95
C TYR A 181 16.00 6.78 -56.20
N LYS A 182 16.77 5.74 -56.55
CA LYS A 182 16.25 4.39 -56.81
C LYS A 182 15.73 3.74 -55.53
N GLY A 183 16.49 3.78 -54.44
CA GLY A 183 16.07 3.26 -53.15
C GLY A 183 14.89 4.02 -52.57
N SER A 184 14.88 5.35 -52.74
CA SER A 184 13.77 6.22 -52.35
C SER A 184 12.46 5.85 -53.08
N THR A 185 12.49 5.76 -54.41
CA THR A 185 11.33 5.35 -55.21
C THR A 185 10.82 3.95 -54.83
N ALA A 186 11.72 2.97 -54.65
CA ALA A 186 11.33 1.63 -54.25
C ALA A 186 10.65 1.60 -52.87
N THR A 187 11.15 2.40 -51.93
CA THR A 187 10.57 2.51 -50.57
C THR A 187 9.17 3.12 -50.63
N TRP A 188 8.99 4.23 -51.34
CA TRP A 188 7.68 4.85 -51.50
C TRP A 188 6.69 3.99 -52.28
N GLN A 189 7.13 3.22 -53.27
CA GLN A 189 6.28 2.24 -53.95
C GLN A 189 5.76 1.16 -52.98
N GLY A 190 6.59 0.77 -52.01
CA GLY A 190 6.17 -0.09 -50.90
C GLY A 190 5.00 0.51 -50.10
N VAL A 191 5.08 1.81 -49.78
CA VAL A 191 3.99 2.52 -49.06
C VAL A 191 2.69 2.47 -49.85
N VAL A 192 2.74 2.81 -51.14
CA VAL A 192 1.58 2.85 -52.02
C VAL A 192 0.95 1.46 -52.20
N LYS A 193 1.79 0.43 -52.34
CA LYS A 193 1.34 -0.95 -52.54
C LYS A 193 0.72 -1.54 -51.27
N ASN A 194 1.36 -1.34 -50.13
CA ASN A 194 0.99 -2.03 -48.88
C ASN A 194 -0.03 -1.23 -48.06
N TYR A 195 -0.08 0.10 -48.23
CA TYR A 195 -0.93 0.99 -47.45
C TYR A 195 -1.72 1.97 -48.35
N PRO A 196 -2.46 1.50 -49.36
CA PRO A 196 -3.10 2.35 -50.37
C PRO A 196 -4.18 3.30 -49.82
N GLN A 197 -4.69 3.08 -48.61
CA GLN A 197 -5.68 3.96 -47.98
C GLN A 197 -5.05 4.96 -47.00
N HIS A 198 -3.75 4.84 -46.73
CA HIS A 198 -3.07 5.68 -45.76
C HIS A 198 -2.82 7.09 -46.33
N PRO A 199 -2.91 8.17 -45.52
CA PRO A 199 -2.63 9.53 -46.00
C PRO A 199 -1.24 9.71 -46.64
N ARG A 200 -0.26 8.89 -46.24
CA ARG A 200 1.09 8.89 -46.83
C ARG A 200 1.18 8.25 -48.21
N ALA A 201 0.20 7.45 -48.66
CA ALA A 201 0.24 6.82 -49.98
C ALA A 201 0.18 7.83 -51.13
N PRO A 202 -0.78 8.78 -51.18
CA PRO A 202 -0.75 9.81 -52.22
C PRO A 202 0.50 10.70 -52.11
N GLU A 203 0.94 11.04 -50.89
CA GLU A 203 2.18 11.81 -50.68
C GLU A 203 3.42 11.08 -51.22
N ALA A 204 3.51 9.76 -51.00
CA ALA A 204 4.57 8.91 -51.51
C ALA A 204 4.58 8.88 -53.05
N LEU A 205 3.41 8.80 -53.69
CA LEU A 205 3.31 8.92 -55.16
C LEU A 205 3.78 10.28 -55.65
N LEU A 206 3.39 11.37 -54.97
CA LEU A 206 3.84 12.71 -55.34
C LEU A 206 5.36 12.84 -55.23
N ALA A 207 5.95 12.26 -54.18
CA ALA A 207 7.39 12.22 -53.97
C ALA A 207 8.11 11.40 -55.06
N ILE A 208 7.54 10.25 -55.48
CA ILE A 208 8.03 9.48 -56.63
C ILE A 208 7.99 10.32 -57.92
N ALA A 209 6.88 11.02 -58.18
CA ALA A 209 6.76 11.85 -59.37
C ALA A 209 7.79 12.98 -59.39
N ASN A 210 8.02 13.64 -58.26
CA ASN A 210 9.05 14.69 -58.14
C ASN A 210 10.45 14.12 -58.41
N ASN A 211 10.77 12.96 -57.82
CA ASN A 211 12.02 12.25 -58.04
C ASN A 211 12.22 11.87 -59.53
N GLN A 212 11.18 11.40 -60.21
CA GLN A 212 11.21 11.14 -61.65
C GLN A 212 11.45 12.41 -62.48
N LEU A 213 10.84 13.53 -62.11
CA LEU A 213 11.05 14.82 -62.79
C LEU A 213 12.49 15.31 -62.66
N GLU A 214 13.09 15.19 -61.47
CA GLU A 214 14.48 15.55 -61.24
C GLU A 214 15.45 14.69 -62.05
N GLN A 215 15.12 13.42 -62.25
CA GLN A 215 15.87 12.53 -63.12
C GLN A 215 15.58 12.73 -64.62
N GLY A 216 14.76 13.72 -65.00
CA GLY A 216 14.38 14.00 -66.39
C GLY A 216 13.38 13.00 -66.99
N GLN A 217 12.84 12.08 -66.21
CA GLN A 217 11.92 11.03 -66.64
C GLN A 217 10.47 11.55 -66.75
N LYS A 218 10.27 12.60 -67.56
CA LYS A 218 8.98 13.32 -67.68
C LYS A 218 7.79 12.40 -68.02
N ALA A 219 8.00 11.44 -68.92
CA ALA A 219 6.94 10.49 -69.30
C ALA A 219 6.51 9.59 -68.13
N ALA A 220 7.46 9.16 -67.29
CA ALA A 220 7.16 8.37 -66.10
C ALA A 220 6.48 9.24 -65.03
N ALA A 221 6.97 10.46 -64.80
CA ALA A 221 6.37 11.42 -63.88
C ALA A 221 4.91 11.73 -64.24
N ARG A 222 4.62 11.95 -65.53
CA ARG A 222 3.25 12.17 -66.01
C ARG A 222 2.33 11.01 -65.61
N LYS A 223 2.74 9.76 -65.88
CA LYS A 223 1.96 8.56 -65.49
C LYS A 223 1.74 8.47 -63.99
N THR A 224 2.76 8.77 -63.17
CA THR A 224 2.64 8.74 -61.71
C THR A 224 1.67 9.81 -61.22
N LEU A 225 1.71 11.03 -61.76
CA LEU A 225 0.78 12.10 -61.38
C LEU A 225 -0.65 11.79 -61.83
N GLU A 226 -0.85 11.23 -63.02
CA GLU A 226 -2.15 10.73 -63.50
C GLU A 226 -2.71 9.67 -62.55
N GLN A 227 -1.86 8.77 -62.04
CA GLN A 227 -2.25 7.77 -61.04
C GLN A 227 -2.77 8.43 -59.76
N ILE A 228 -2.13 9.50 -59.28
CA ILE A 228 -2.59 10.22 -58.07
C ILE A 228 -4.00 10.77 -58.30
N VAL A 229 -4.24 11.42 -59.44
CA VAL A 229 -5.55 12.00 -59.75
C VAL A 229 -6.63 10.92 -59.88
N ALA A 230 -6.29 9.79 -60.49
CA ALA A 230 -7.21 8.67 -60.67
C ALA A 230 -7.54 7.95 -59.36
N GLN A 231 -6.55 7.71 -58.48
CA GLN A 231 -6.72 6.90 -57.27
C GLN A 231 -7.07 7.73 -56.03
N TYR A 232 -6.67 9.01 -55.97
CA TYR A 232 -6.78 9.87 -54.80
C TYR A 232 -7.41 11.22 -55.11
N GLY A 233 -8.31 11.29 -56.09
CA GLY A 233 -8.87 12.53 -56.65
C GLY A 233 -9.47 13.52 -55.65
N ASN A 234 -9.89 13.07 -54.46
CA ASN A 234 -10.45 13.91 -53.40
C ASN A 234 -9.40 14.46 -52.42
N SER A 235 -8.12 14.16 -52.61
CA SER A 235 -7.03 14.61 -51.73
C SER A 235 -6.39 15.92 -52.20
N ASP A 236 -5.84 16.70 -51.27
CA ASP A 236 -5.04 17.91 -51.58
C ASP A 236 -3.83 17.58 -52.48
N VAL A 237 -3.30 16.36 -52.33
CA VAL A 237 -2.21 15.85 -53.15
C VAL A 237 -2.62 15.67 -54.61
N ALA A 238 -3.87 15.29 -54.89
CA ALA A 238 -4.38 15.18 -56.25
C ALA A 238 -4.51 16.56 -56.92
N GLN A 239 -4.91 17.60 -56.20
CA GLN A 239 -4.92 18.97 -56.72
C GLN A 239 -3.50 19.43 -57.09
N SER A 240 -2.53 19.13 -56.22
CA SER A 240 -1.10 19.38 -56.49
C SER A 240 -0.60 18.61 -57.71
N ALA A 241 -1.05 17.36 -57.89
CA ALA A 241 -0.70 16.54 -59.03
C ALA A 241 -1.27 17.09 -60.36
N GLN A 242 -2.52 17.55 -60.37
CA GLN A 242 -3.15 18.21 -61.53
C GLN A 242 -2.38 19.47 -61.94
N SER A 243 -1.98 20.30 -60.97
CA SER A 243 -1.19 21.50 -61.23
C SER A 243 0.18 21.17 -61.86
N LYS A 244 0.84 20.11 -61.38
CA LYS A 244 2.12 19.66 -61.96
C LYS A 244 1.94 19.07 -63.37
N LEU A 245 0.87 18.33 -63.62
CA LEU A 245 0.59 17.75 -64.95
C LEU A 245 0.50 18.82 -66.05
N SER A 246 -0.15 19.95 -65.78
CA SER A 246 -0.29 21.04 -66.75
C SER A 246 1.03 21.74 -67.08
N GLN A 247 2.04 21.64 -66.19
CA GLN A 247 3.36 22.23 -66.37
C GLN A 247 4.33 21.31 -67.13
N ILE A 248 4.05 20.01 -67.19
CA ILE A 248 4.86 19.03 -67.93
C ILE A 248 4.45 19.09 -69.40
N LYS A 249 5.24 19.82 -70.22
CA LYS A 249 5.14 19.80 -71.69
C LYS A 249 5.38 18.40 -72.24
#